data_AF-A0A933W8Z5-F1
#
_entry.id   AF-A0A933W8Z5-F1
#
_cell.length_a   1.000
_cell.length_b   1.000
_cell.length_c   1.000
_cell.angle_alpha   90.00
_cell.angle_beta   90.00
_cell.angle_gamma   90.00
#
_symmetry.space_group_name_H-M   'P 1'
#
loop_
_entity.id
_entity.type
_entity.pdbx_description
1 polymer ?
#
loop_
_entity_poly.entity_id
_entity_poly.type
_entity_poly.pdbx_seq_one_letter_code
_entity_poly.pdbx_strand_id
1 'polypeptide(L)'
;MNATTASRRPARPQRPPRVFVDDLPAEHLDELEFLWMQALGARGIAGATVRYLRDLRERMRANALGVEVGGKRAHELLGEALAGKERALAAAAAHVLLCAKDAAGHALVFDAIGSAKPAARDGIREAFLRGPSPALDGKRLALATTVPPDAAVVYAEVFAAHGAQLPKLPLREWLAHESAAVRAGACRVAAWTASEAAALEPLAREDEDASVRREAIEAGAWLRAPWVAGHGRACAQSRRGDRAEGVLVGCLLAGSGDAALVKGVADDAALGPARFSYAAAWGRPVVFEWLVAALAGKDAKDAEAAGAAFVRMAGKDLPTSRAGDAAEGETEAILVDAARAKALWGEKRSVWEKGRRWAGGFDAGQSLDGANTLDLQSRHETLLRGRHRDEWPGTRREFLLLD
;
A
#
# COMPACT_ATOMS: atom_id res chain seq x y z
N MET A 1 -15.03 23.46 81.85
CA MET A 1 -13.94 22.61 81.32
C MET A 1 -14.57 21.26 81.02
N ASN A 2 -14.68 20.71 79.81
CA ASN A 2 -14.15 21.01 78.49
C ASN A 2 -15.28 20.81 77.46
N ALA A 3 -15.44 21.77 76.54
CA ALA A 3 -16.34 21.64 75.40
C ALA A 3 -15.61 20.89 74.26
N THR A 4 -16.16 19.76 73.86
CA THR A 4 -15.66 18.91 72.77
C THR A 4 -15.94 19.58 71.42
N THR A 5 -14.90 20.08 70.77
CA THR A 5 -14.98 20.67 69.43
C THR A 5 -15.05 19.54 68.40
N ALA A 6 -16.24 19.31 67.84
CA ALA A 6 -16.46 18.35 66.75
C ALA A 6 -15.81 18.86 65.46
N SER A 7 -14.80 18.12 64.98
CA SER A 7 -14.13 18.34 63.69
C SER A 7 -15.09 18.07 62.53
N ARG A 8 -15.51 19.14 61.84
CA ARG A 8 -16.27 19.06 60.57
C ARG A 8 -15.31 18.67 59.44
N ARG A 9 -15.43 17.45 58.92
CA ARG A 9 -14.79 17.06 57.65
C ARG A 9 -15.36 17.90 56.50
N PRO A 10 -14.52 18.48 55.62
CA PRO A 10 -15.00 19.19 54.44
C PRO A 10 -15.68 18.21 53.47
N ALA A 11 -16.83 18.63 52.93
CA ALA A 11 -17.56 17.88 51.92
C ALA A 11 -16.69 17.68 50.67
N ARG A 12 -16.67 16.45 50.14
CA ARG A 12 -15.99 16.17 48.86
C ARG A 12 -16.62 17.05 47.77
N PRO A 13 -15.82 17.73 46.93
CA PRO A 13 -16.36 18.48 45.80
C PRO A 13 -17.18 17.53 44.91
N GLN A 14 -18.42 17.91 44.63
CA GLN A 14 -19.28 17.18 43.70
C GLN A 14 -18.61 17.19 42.33
N ARG A 15 -18.41 16.01 41.73
CA ARG A 15 -17.90 15.92 40.37
C ARG A 15 -18.90 16.60 39.43
N PRO A 16 -18.44 17.42 38.45
CA PRO A 16 -19.33 17.99 37.46
C PRO A 16 -20.10 16.87 36.73
N PRO A 17 -21.34 17.14 36.31
CA PRO A 17 -22.13 16.17 35.57
C PRO A 17 -21.36 15.76 34.31
N ARG A 18 -21.28 14.44 34.08
CA ARG A 18 -20.68 13.91 32.86
C ARG A 18 -21.66 14.16 31.72
N VAL A 19 -21.29 15.03 30.77
CA VAL A 19 -22.02 15.19 29.51
C VAL A 19 -21.54 14.06 28.59
N PHE A 20 -22.45 13.16 28.24
CA PHE A 20 -22.21 12.17 27.20
C PHE A 20 -22.57 12.82 25.87
N VAL A 21 -21.62 12.85 24.93
CA VAL A 21 -21.85 13.35 23.57
C VAL A 21 -22.19 12.12 22.73
N ASP A 22 -23.47 11.93 22.44
CA ASP A 22 -24.00 10.73 21.78
C ASP A 22 -23.35 10.45 20.41
N ASP A 23 -22.91 11.50 19.71
CA ASP A 23 -22.34 11.42 18.35
C ASP A 23 -20.83 11.15 18.33
N LEU A 24 -20.15 11.21 19.47
CA LEU A 24 -18.69 11.09 19.54
C LEU A 24 -18.13 9.78 18.96
N PRO A 25 -18.76 8.59 19.14
CA PRO A 25 -18.28 7.37 18.49
C PRO A 25 -18.40 7.41 16.96
N ALA A 26 -19.39 8.11 16.42
CA ALA A 26 -19.55 8.27 14.97
C ALA A 26 -18.47 9.20 14.41
N GLU A 27 -18.20 10.34 15.07
CA GLU A 27 -17.13 11.26 14.67
C GLU A 27 -15.75 10.57 14.63
N HIS A 28 -15.44 9.73 15.62
CA HIS A 28 -14.19 8.97 15.62
C HIS A 28 -14.15 7.89 14.53
N LEU A 29 -15.30 7.30 14.16
CA LEU A 29 -15.37 6.33 13.06
C LEU A 29 -15.19 7.01 11.69
N ASP A 30 -15.73 8.21 11.51
CA ASP A 30 -15.56 9.01 10.29
C ASP A 30 -14.08 9.42 10.10
N GLU A 31 -13.42 9.88 11.16
CA GLU A 31 -11.97 10.16 11.12
C GLU A 31 -11.17 8.87 10.84
N LEU A 32 -11.56 7.73 11.41
CA LEU A 32 -10.91 6.45 11.10
C LEU A 32 -11.06 6.05 9.64
N GLU A 33 -12.24 6.23 9.06
CA GLU A 33 -12.47 5.99 7.63
C GLU A 33 -11.50 6.85 6.79
N PHE A 34 -11.39 8.14 7.11
CA PHE A 34 -10.47 9.05 6.43
C PHE A 34 -9.01 8.60 6.54
N LEU A 35 -8.56 8.21 7.73
CA LEU A 35 -7.23 7.67 7.95
C LEU A 35 -7.00 6.36 7.15
N TRP A 36 -8.01 5.50 7.07
CA TRP A 36 -7.93 4.26 6.29
C TRP A 36 -7.84 4.53 4.79
N MET A 37 -8.57 5.52 4.26
CA MET A 37 -8.40 5.94 2.86
C MET A 37 -6.94 6.31 2.57
N GLN A 38 -6.31 7.08 3.46
CA GLN A 38 -4.90 7.44 3.33
C GLN A 38 -3.98 6.23 3.41
N ALA A 39 -4.19 5.33 4.37
CA ALA A 39 -3.36 4.14 4.54
C ALA A 39 -3.48 3.16 3.36
N LEU A 40 -4.67 2.98 2.80
CA LEU A 40 -4.92 2.13 1.64
C LEU A 40 -4.27 2.71 0.37
N GLY A 41 -4.26 4.03 0.24
CA GLY A 41 -3.63 4.75 -0.88
C GLY A 41 -2.14 5.05 -0.70
N ALA A 42 -1.55 4.79 0.48
CA ALA A 42 -0.23 5.31 0.85
C ALA A 42 0.90 4.98 -0.12
N ARG A 43 0.86 3.82 -0.81
CA ARG A 43 1.86 3.47 -1.83
C ARG A 43 1.88 4.44 -3.02
N GLY A 44 0.77 5.10 -3.32
CA GLY A 44 0.67 6.09 -4.40
C GLY A 44 0.85 7.53 -3.93
N ILE A 45 0.97 7.78 -2.62
CA ILE A 45 1.16 9.12 -2.07
C ILE A 45 2.65 9.46 -2.16
N ALA A 46 2.98 10.53 -2.89
CA ALA A 46 4.34 11.03 -2.99
C ALA A 46 4.90 11.35 -1.59
N GLY A 47 6.08 10.83 -1.29
CA GLY A 47 6.76 11.07 -0.01
C GLY A 47 6.17 10.32 1.20
N ALA A 48 5.13 9.50 1.04
CA ALA A 48 4.65 8.65 2.13
C ALA A 48 5.74 7.62 2.48
N THR A 49 6.24 7.65 3.72
CA THR A 49 7.32 6.75 4.22
C THR A 49 6.77 5.71 5.21
N VAL A 50 7.65 4.84 5.71
CA VAL A 50 7.34 3.97 6.86
C VAL A 50 6.92 4.79 8.09
N ARG A 51 7.59 5.92 8.35
CA ARG A 51 7.24 6.82 9.44
C ARG A 51 5.83 7.39 9.27
N TYR A 52 5.46 7.79 8.06
CA TYR A 52 4.11 8.26 7.76
C TYR A 52 3.05 7.20 8.12
N LEU A 53 3.26 5.93 7.76
CA LEU A 53 2.34 4.85 8.14
C LEU A 53 2.27 4.65 9.66
N ARG A 54 3.40 4.75 10.37
CA ARG A 54 3.43 4.64 11.82
C ARG A 54 2.63 5.76 12.48
N ASP A 55 2.85 7.00 12.04
CA ASP A 55 2.15 8.17 12.57
C ASP A 55 0.62 8.07 12.27
N LEU A 56 0.23 7.56 11.09
CA LEU A 56 -1.16 7.22 10.79
C LEU A 56 -1.72 6.14 11.73
N ARG A 57 -0.98 5.06 11.97
CA ARG A 57 -1.39 3.98 12.89
C ARG A 57 -1.59 4.47 14.31
N GLU A 58 -0.77 5.40 14.79
CA GLU A 58 -0.95 6.01 16.12
C GLU A 58 -2.28 6.79 16.20
N ARG A 59 -2.60 7.59 15.18
CA ARG A 59 -3.89 8.29 15.07
C ARG A 59 -5.06 7.32 14.95
N MET A 60 -4.91 6.24 14.19
CA MET A 60 -5.93 5.19 14.09
C MET A 60 -6.20 4.54 15.45
N ARG A 61 -5.15 4.16 16.19
CA ARG A 61 -5.32 3.59 17.54
C ARG A 61 -6.02 4.55 18.49
N ALA A 62 -5.70 5.84 18.44
CA ALA A 62 -6.34 6.85 19.28
C ALA A 62 -7.85 6.97 18.97
N ASN A 63 -8.23 7.03 17.69
CA ASN A 63 -9.65 7.10 17.31
C ASN A 63 -10.38 5.77 17.57
N ALA A 64 -9.73 4.62 17.43
CA ALA A 64 -10.33 3.34 17.78
C ALA A 64 -10.73 3.28 19.26
N LEU A 65 -9.88 3.77 20.17
CA LEU A 65 -10.23 3.92 21.58
C LEU A 65 -11.41 4.89 21.79
N GLY A 66 -11.48 5.96 20.99
CA GLY A 66 -12.62 6.90 21.01
C GLY A 66 -13.94 6.24 20.62
N VAL A 67 -13.94 5.38 19.60
CA VAL A 67 -15.11 4.58 19.21
C VAL A 67 -15.51 3.61 20.33
N GLU A 68 -14.54 2.92 20.96
CA GLU A 68 -14.80 1.94 22.03
C GLU A 68 -15.52 2.55 23.26
N VAL A 69 -15.33 3.83 23.55
CA VAL A 69 -16.03 4.54 24.65
C VAL A 69 -17.55 4.53 24.46
N GLY A 70 -18.03 4.43 23.21
CA GLY A 70 -19.46 4.35 22.88
C GLY A 70 -20.14 3.03 23.26
N GLY A 71 -19.38 2.02 23.70
CA GLY A 71 -19.92 0.74 24.20
C GLY A 71 -20.85 0.05 23.20
N LYS A 72 -22.07 -0.30 23.64
CA LYS A 72 -23.04 -1.04 22.80
C LYS A 72 -23.41 -0.28 21.52
N ARG A 73 -23.58 1.03 21.58
CA ARG A 73 -23.96 1.85 20.42
C ARG A 73 -22.86 1.82 19.35
N ALA A 74 -21.60 1.89 19.78
CA ALA A 74 -20.47 1.73 18.87
C ALA A 74 -20.47 0.36 18.19
N HIS A 75 -20.79 -0.71 18.92
CA HIS A 75 -20.86 -2.06 18.34
C HIS A 75 -21.91 -2.18 17.23
N GLU A 76 -23.07 -1.53 17.38
CA GLU A 76 -24.11 -1.48 16.33
C GLU A 76 -23.60 -0.74 15.08
N LEU A 77 -22.99 0.44 15.26
CA LEU A 77 -22.39 1.22 14.17
C LEU A 77 -21.30 0.43 13.42
N LEU A 78 -20.44 -0.27 14.15
CA LEU A 78 -19.38 -1.10 13.58
C LEU A 78 -19.95 -2.27 12.78
N GLY A 79 -21.02 -2.91 13.27
CA GLY A 79 -21.72 -3.97 12.54
C GLY A 79 -22.34 -3.49 11.22
N GLU A 80 -22.99 -2.31 11.23
CA GLU A 80 -23.53 -1.69 10.03
C GLU A 80 -22.43 -1.34 9.00
N ALA A 81 -21.31 -0.80 9.48
CA ALA A 81 -20.14 -0.50 8.65
C ALA A 81 -19.54 -1.75 7.97
N LEU A 82 -19.43 -2.87 8.70
CA LEU A 82 -18.94 -4.14 8.15
C LEU A 82 -19.86 -4.70 7.05
N ALA A 83 -21.17 -4.56 7.20
CA ALA A 83 -22.17 -4.99 6.22
C ALA A 83 -22.36 -4.02 5.04
N GLY A 84 -21.70 -2.85 5.10
CA GLY A 84 -21.80 -1.79 4.13
C GLY A 84 -21.18 -2.11 2.76
N LYS A 85 -20.99 -1.06 1.96
CA LYS A 85 -20.34 -1.14 0.63
C LYS A 85 -19.00 -0.42 0.57
N GLU A 86 -18.68 0.39 1.56
CA GLU A 86 -17.52 1.26 1.56
C GLU A 86 -16.29 0.53 2.10
N ARG A 87 -15.23 0.51 1.29
CA ARG A 87 -13.98 -0.20 1.61
C ARG A 87 -13.28 0.37 2.84
N ALA A 88 -13.14 1.70 2.91
CA ALA A 88 -12.41 2.35 3.99
C ALA A 88 -13.17 2.30 5.31
N LEU A 89 -14.49 2.51 5.30
CA LEU A 89 -15.35 2.37 6.47
C LEU A 89 -15.35 0.93 7.03
N ALA A 90 -15.42 -0.09 6.16
CA ALA A 90 -15.33 -1.49 6.61
C ALA A 90 -13.96 -1.83 7.20
N ALA A 91 -12.87 -1.25 6.65
CA ALA A 91 -11.53 -1.39 7.22
C ALA A 91 -11.42 -0.72 8.59
N ALA A 92 -11.97 0.49 8.74
CA ALA A 92 -12.06 1.20 10.01
C ALA A 92 -12.81 0.38 11.06
N ALA A 93 -14.00 -0.12 10.72
CA ALA A 93 -14.82 -0.89 11.64
C ALA A 93 -14.14 -2.21 12.07
N ALA A 94 -13.58 -2.94 11.12
CA ALA A 94 -12.80 -4.15 11.40
C ALA A 94 -11.58 -3.84 12.28
N HIS A 95 -10.87 -2.74 12.04
CA HIS A 95 -9.72 -2.34 12.85
C HIS A 95 -10.10 -2.10 14.32
N VAL A 96 -11.18 -1.37 14.58
CA VAL A 96 -11.68 -1.14 15.95
C VAL A 96 -11.96 -2.46 16.64
N LEU A 97 -12.72 -3.34 16.00
CA LEU A 97 -13.12 -4.63 16.58
C LEU A 97 -11.93 -5.59 16.78
N LEU A 98 -10.91 -5.54 15.92
CA LEU A 98 -9.69 -6.34 16.09
C LEU A 98 -8.78 -5.81 17.20
N CYS A 99 -8.74 -4.48 17.38
CA CYS A 99 -7.99 -3.84 18.47
C CYS A 99 -8.67 -3.99 19.83
N ALA A 100 -10.01 -4.03 19.86
CA ALA A 100 -10.76 -4.38 21.04
C ALA A 100 -10.32 -5.78 21.49
N LYS A 101 -9.83 -5.92 22.73
CA LYS A 101 -9.40 -7.20 23.32
C LYS A 101 -10.60 -8.07 23.70
N ASP A 102 -11.59 -8.12 22.83
CA ASP A 102 -12.87 -8.79 23.00
C ASP A 102 -13.04 -9.88 21.93
N ALA A 103 -13.31 -11.10 22.41
CA ALA A 103 -13.51 -12.25 21.55
C ALA A 103 -14.76 -12.12 20.68
N ALA A 104 -15.80 -11.41 21.15
CA ALA A 104 -17.04 -11.20 20.38
C ALA A 104 -16.79 -10.24 19.20
N GLY A 105 -16.06 -9.14 19.43
CA GLY A 105 -15.59 -8.27 18.36
C GLY A 105 -14.79 -9.01 17.30
N HIS A 106 -13.83 -9.85 17.70
CA HIS A 106 -13.07 -10.67 16.76
C HIS A 106 -13.99 -11.59 15.96
N ALA A 107 -14.88 -12.33 16.62
CA ALA A 107 -15.83 -13.22 15.96
C ALA A 107 -16.69 -12.50 14.92
N LEU A 108 -17.17 -11.29 15.23
CA LEU A 108 -17.95 -10.46 14.31
C LEU A 108 -17.18 -10.13 13.03
N VAL A 109 -15.89 -9.81 13.12
CA VAL A 109 -15.06 -9.51 11.93
C VAL A 109 -14.83 -10.76 11.09
N PHE A 110 -14.62 -11.92 11.72
CA PHE A 110 -14.56 -13.21 11.01
C PHE A 110 -15.89 -13.46 10.27
N ASP A 111 -17.01 -13.45 10.96
CA ASP A 111 -18.33 -13.73 10.37
C ASP A 111 -18.68 -12.74 9.22
N ALA A 112 -18.25 -11.48 9.33
CA ALA A 112 -18.46 -10.47 8.31
C ALA A 112 -17.76 -10.79 6.98
N ILE A 113 -16.61 -11.48 6.95
CA ILE A 113 -15.91 -11.80 5.70
C ILE A 113 -16.82 -12.60 4.75
N GLY A 114 -17.58 -13.56 5.29
CA GLY A 114 -18.44 -14.43 4.50
C GLY A 114 -19.65 -13.72 3.87
N SER A 115 -20.13 -12.65 4.51
CA SER A 115 -21.37 -11.94 4.11
C SER A 115 -21.13 -10.55 3.53
N ALA A 116 -19.93 -9.97 3.70
CA ALA A 116 -19.60 -8.63 3.24
C ALA A 116 -19.59 -8.54 1.70
N LYS A 117 -20.00 -7.36 1.21
CA LYS A 117 -19.88 -7.00 -0.21
C LYS A 117 -18.40 -6.94 -0.62
N PRO A 118 -18.05 -7.09 -1.91
CA PRO A 118 -16.65 -7.20 -2.34
C PRO A 118 -15.72 -6.08 -1.84
N ALA A 119 -16.16 -4.82 -1.93
CA ALA A 119 -15.37 -3.67 -1.48
C ALA A 119 -15.21 -3.62 0.05
N ALA A 120 -16.27 -3.90 0.81
CA ALA A 120 -16.21 -4.01 2.26
C ALA A 120 -15.31 -5.16 2.71
N ARG A 121 -15.42 -6.34 2.06
CA ARG A 121 -14.55 -7.50 2.30
C ARG A 121 -13.08 -7.19 2.04
N ASP A 122 -12.78 -6.43 0.99
CA ASP A 122 -11.41 -5.94 0.72
C ASP A 122 -10.89 -5.05 1.86
N GLY A 123 -11.75 -4.16 2.38
CA GLY A 123 -11.45 -3.35 3.58
C GLY A 123 -11.17 -4.19 4.82
N ILE A 124 -12.04 -5.17 5.11
CA ILE A 124 -11.87 -6.10 6.23
C ILE A 124 -10.55 -6.88 6.10
N ARG A 125 -10.22 -7.36 4.89
CA ARG A 125 -8.92 -8.00 4.61
C ARG A 125 -7.77 -7.08 4.99
N GLU A 126 -7.77 -5.84 4.51
CA GLU A 126 -6.68 -4.88 4.78
C GLU A 126 -6.53 -4.57 6.27
N ALA A 127 -7.64 -4.48 7.00
CA ALA A 127 -7.64 -4.34 8.45
C ALA A 127 -6.97 -5.53 9.14
N PHE A 128 -7.27 -6.76 8.72
CA PHE A 128 -6.61 -7.96 9.24
C PHE A 128 -5.12 -8.03 8.90
N LEU A 129 -4.72 -7.68 7.68
CA LEU A 129 -3.33 -7.75 7.24
C LEU A 129 -2.43 -6.75 7.97
N ARG A 130 -2.98 -5.61 8.41
CA ARG A 130 -2.24 -4.51 9.03
C ARG A 130 -2.53 -4.32 10.52
N GLY A 131 -3.53 -5.05 11.03
CA GLY A 131 -3.98 -5.00 12.41
C GLY A 131 -3.29 -6.04 13.30
N PRO A 132 -3.73 -6.15 14.56
CA PRO A 132 -3.19 -7.15 15.48
C PRO A 132 -3.41 -8.56 14.94
N SER A 133 -2.43 -9.44 15.17
CA SER A 133 -2.55 -10.85 14.78
C SER A 133 -3.74 -11.49 15.50
N PRO A 134 -4.70 -12.09 14.77
CA PRO A 134 -5.82 -12.76 15.40
C PRO A 134 -5.33 -13.99 16.18
N ALA A 135 -5.99 -14.30 17.30
CA ALA A 135 -5.77 -15.59 17.94
C ALA A 135 -6.27 -16.70 17.00
N LEU A 136 -5.36 -17.54 16.50
CA LEU A 136 -5.69 -18.63 15.58
C LEU A 136 -5.79 -19.95 16.35
N ASP A 137 -6.98 -20.55 16.32
CA ASP A 137 -7.19 -21.95 16.72
C ASP A 137 -7.45 -22.82 15.49
N GLY A 138 -7.52 -24.14 15.67
CA GLY A 138 -7.76 -25.07 14.57
C GLY A 138 -9.08 -24.84 13.84
N LYS A 139 -10.12 -24.31 14.52
CA LYS A 139 -11.42 -24.00 13.91
C LYS A 139 -11.32 -22.79 13.00
N ARG A 140 -10.63 -21.73 13.42
CA ARG A 140 -10.38 -20.54 12.62
C ARG A 140 -9.50 -20.85 11.42
N LEU A 141 -8.45 -21.66 11.59
CA LEU A 141 -7.60 -22.09 10.47
C LEU A 141 -8.37 -22.90 9.42
N ALA A 142 -9.35 -23.72 9.84
CA ALA A 142 -10.17 -24.50 8.93
C ALA A 142 -11.02 -23.61 7.99
N LEU A 143 -11.31 -22.35 8.36
CA LEU A 143 -12.04 -21.42 7.49
C LEU A 143 -11.34 -21.21 6.14
N ALA A 144 -10.01 -21.35 6.07
CA ALA A 144 -9.28 -21.27 4.80
C ALA A 144 -9.67 -22.36 3.80
N THR A 145 -10.43 -23.40 4.20
CA THR A 145 -10.86 -24.50 3.32
C THR A 145 -12.33 -24.90 3.46
N THR A 146 -13.04 -24.45 4.51
CA THR A 146 -14.42 -24.88 4.78
C THR A 146 -15.49 -23.85 4.40
N VAL A 147 -15.12 -22.60 4.13
CA VAL A 147 -16.05 -21.55 3.68
C VAL A 147 -16.01 -21.38 2.15
N PRO A 148 -16.97 -20.67 1.54
CA PRO A 148 -16.96 -20.42 0.11
C PRO A 148 -15.64 -19.77 -0.39
N PRO A 149 -15.22 -20.02 -1.65
CA PRO A 149 -13.90 -19.62 -2.14
C PRO A 149 -13.56 -18.14 -2.00
N ASP A 150 -14.54 -17.25 -2.12
CA ASP A 150 -14.37 -15.80 -2.03
C ASP A 150 -14.00 -15.32 -0.62
N ALA A 151 -14.48 -16.00 0.41
CA ALA A 151 -14.07 -15.80 1.80
C ALA A 151 -12.81 -16.63 2.15
N ALA A 152 -12.70 -17.85 1.63
CA ALA A 152 -11.58 -18.76 1.91
C ALA A 152 -10.23 -18.16 1.51
N VAL A 153 -10.13 -17.51 0.34
CA VAL A 153 -8.89 -16.86 -0.11
C VAL A 153 -8.48 -15.70 0.81
N VAL A 154 -9.44 -14.97 1.38
CA VAL A 154 -9.17 -13.87 2.32
C VAL A 154 -8.58 -14.43 3.61
N TYR A 155 -9.18 -15.50 4.16
CA TYR A 155 -8.65 -16.17 5.34
C TYR A 155 -7.26 -16.75 5.11
N ALA A 156 -7.07 -17.48 4.02
CA ALA A 156 -5.78 -18.04 3.64
C ALA A 156 -4.71 -16.95 3.55
N GLU A 157 -5.03 -15.81 2.93
CA GLU A 157 -4.12 -14.67 2.78
C GLU A 157 -3.73 -14.07 4.14
N VAL A 158 -4.72 -13.76 4.98
CA VAL A 158 -4.52 -13.19 6.33
C VAL A 158 -3.69 -14.12 7.19
N PHE A 159 -4.03 -15.41 7.23
CA PHE A 159 -3.33 -16.40 8.02
C PHE A 159 -1.88 -16.61 7.54
N ALA A 160 -1.66 -16.67 6.22
CA ALA A 160 -0.32 -16.77 5.66
C ALA A 160 0.53 -15.53 5.99
N ALA A 161 -0.07 -14.33 5.90
CA ALA A 161 0.60 -13.07 6.24
C ALA A 161 1.02 -13.01 7.72
N HIS A 162 0.21 -13.58 8.62
CA HIS A 162 0.53 -13.73 10.05
C HIS A 162 1.43 -14.93 10.35
N GLY A 163 1.87 -15.68 9.32
CA GLY A 163 2.81 -16.80 9.46
C GLY A 163 2.20 -18.08 10.00
N ALA A 164 0.88 -18.23 9.90
CA ALA A 164 0.21 -19.44 10.32
C ALA A 164 0.58 -20.62 9.42
N GLN A 165 0.66 -21.82 10.01
CA GLN A 165 0.74 -23.05 9.23
C GLN A 165 -0.65 -23.37 8.68
N LEU A 166 -0.80 -23.23 7.37
CA LEU A 166 -2.07 -23.44 6.69
C LEU A 166 -2.36 -24.92 6.44
N PRO A 167 -3.65 -25.32 6.40
CA PRO A 167 -4.05 -26.59 5.82
C PRO A 167 -3.69 -26.63 4.33
N LYS A 168 -3.77 -27.82 3.71
CA LYS A 168 -3.60 -27.96 2.27
C LYS A 168 -4.68 -27.15 1.55
N LEU A 169 -4.26 -26.09 0.87
CA LEU A 169 -5.15 -25.21 0.11
C LEU A 169 -5.42 -25.76 -1.30
N PRO A 170 -6.64 -25.61 -1.84
CA PRO A 170 -6.96 -25.92 -3.23
C PRO A 170 -6.51 -24.78 -4.17
N LEU A 171 -5.25 -24.35 -4.05
CA LEU A 171 -4.75 -23.12 -4.68
C LEU A 171 -4.88 -23.13 -6.20
N ARG A 172 -4.66 -24.28 -6.86
CA ARG A 172 -4.84 -24.40 -8.32
C ARG A 172 -6.29 -24.24 -8.76
N GLU A 173 -7.23 -24.73 -7.96
CA GLU A 173 -8.66 -24.58 -8.24
C GLU A 173 -9.07 -23.11 -8.08
N TRP A 174 -8.54 -22.42 -7.06
CA TRP A 174 -8.78 -20.99 -6.87
C TRP A 174 -8.17 -20.13 -7.98
N LEU A 175 -6.97 -20.47 -8.46
CA LEU A 175 -6.33 -19.78 -9.59
C LEU A 175 -7.11 -19.96 -10.91
N ALA A 176 -7.91 -21.01 -11.03
CA ALA A 176 -8.76 -21.30 -12.19
C ALA A 176 -10.25 -20.94 -11.97
N HIS A 177 -10.59 -20.29 -10.85
CA HIS A 177 -11.96 -20.03 -10.45
C HIS A 177 -12.64 -18.99 -11.36
N GLU A 178 -13.96 -19.08 -11.57
CA GLU A 178 -14.72 -18.17 -12.44
C GLU A 178 -14.70 -16.70 -11.96
N SER A 179 -14.76 -16.50 -10.64
CA SER A 179 -14.66 -15.18 -10.01
C SER A 179 -13.24 -14.61 -10.05
N ALA A 180 -13.07 -13.46 -10.69
CA ALA A 180 -11.81 -12.72 -10.72
C ALA A 180 -11.29 -12.36 -9.31
N ALA A 181 -12.19 -12.07 -8.36
CA ALA A 181 -11.81 -11.78 -6.99
C ALA A 181 -11.14 -12.99 -6.29
N VAL A 182 -11.62 -14.21 -6.57
CA VAL A 182 -11.04 -15.45 -6.07
C VAL A 182 -9.66 -15.67 -6.70
N ARG A 183 -9.52 -15.51 -8.03
CA ARG A 183 -8.23 -15.64 -8.72
C ARG A 183 -7.20 -14.63 -8.22
N ALA A 184 -7.58 -13.36 -8.08
CA ALA A 184 -6.71 -12.31 -7.53
C ALA A 184 -6.28 -12.63 -6.08
N GLY A 185 -7.21 -13.12 -5.25
CA GLY A 185 -6.90 -13.59 -3.90
C GLY A 185 -5.93 -14.76 -3.90
N ALA A 186 -6.13 -15.74 -4.79
CA ALA A 186 -5.25 -16.89 -4.94
C ALA A 186 -3.83 -16.48 -5.36
N CYS A 187 -3.68 -15.50 -6.26
CA CYS A 187 -2.36 -14.92 -6.61
C CYS A 187 -1.66 -14.35 -5.37
N ARG A 188 -2.39 -13.61 -4.52
CA ARG A 188 -1.82 -13.08 -3.27
C ARG A 188 -1.43 -14.19 -2.31
N VAL A 189 -2.29 -15.19 -2.10
CA VAL A 189 -1.99 -16.37 -1.28
C VAL A 189 -0.73 -17.08 -1.77
N ALA A 190 -0.59 -17.32 -3.07
CA ALA A 190 0.58 -17.94 -3.69
C ALA A 190 1.89 -17.20 -3.35
N ALA A 191 1.85 -15.87 -3.36
CA ALA A 191 2.99 -15.02 -2.98
C ALA A 191 3.39 -15.21 -1.50
N TRP A 192 2.41 -15.40 -0.61
CA TRP A 192 2.64 -15.59 0.82
C TRP A 192 3.14 -17.00 1.16
N THR A 193 2.59 -18.02 0.48
CA THR A 193 2.91 -19.43 0.72
C THR A 193 4.10 -19.93 -0.09
N ALA A 194 4.73 -19.05 -0.89
CA ALA A 194 5.85 -19.38 -1.76
C ALA A 194 5.56 -20.56 -2.73
N SER A 195 4.34 -20.61 -3.30
CA SER A 195 3.87 -21.76 -4.08
C SER A 195 3.29 -21.37 -5.44
N GLU A 196 3.10 -22.37 -6.31
CA GLU A 196 2.40 -22.26 -7.62
C GLU A 196 2.94 -21.16 -8.57
N ALA A 197 4.22 -20.80 -8.47
CA ALA A 197 4.84 -19.72 -9.27
C ALA A 197 4.66 -19.87 -10.80
N ALA A 198 4.64 -21.11 -11.30
CA ALA A 198 4.41 -21.41 -12.72
C ALA A 198 2.95 -21.19 -13.15
N ALA A 199 1.98 -21.45 -12.27
CA ALA A 199 0.55 -21.30 -12.56
C ALA A 199 0.12 -19.83 -12.68
N LEU A 200 0.93 -18.89 -12.18
CA LEU A 200 0.68 -17.45 -12.27
C LEU A 200 0.95 -16.86 -13.66
N GLU A 201 1.79 -17.51 -14.47
CA GLU A 201 2.18 -17.00 -15.80
C GLU A 201 1.00 -16.81 -16.76
N PRO A 202 0.10 -17.79 -16.99
CA PRO A 202 -1.05 -17.59 -17.86
C PRO A 202 -1.97 -16.48 -17.34
N LEU A 203 -2.15 -16.37 -16.02
CA LEU A 203 -2.96 -15.30 -15.43
C LEU A 203 -2.36 -13.91 -15.67
N ALA A 204 -1.05 -13.74 -15.51
CA ALA A 204 -0.36 -12.49 -15.80
C ALA A 204 -0.50 -12.05 -17.27
N ARG A 205 -0.48 -13.03 -18.20
CA ARG A 205 -0.49 -12.78 -19.64
C ARG A 205 -1.89 -12.60 -20.22
N GLU A 206 -2.84 -13.43 -19.82
CA GLU A 206 -4.05 -13.69 -20.60
C GLU A 206 -5.34 -13.46 -19.80
N ASP A 207 -5.29 -13.29 -18.47
CA ASP A 207 -6.52 -13.05 -17.70
C ASP A 207 -7.21 -11.76 -18.17
N GLU A 208 -8.52 -11.81 -18.34
CA GLU A 208 -9.33 -10.68 -18.80
C GLU A 208 -9.37 -9.56 -17.75
N ASP A 209 -9.32 -9.92 -16.46
CA ASP A 209 -9.40 -8.98 -15.36
C ASP A 209 -8.02 -8.36 -15.03
N ALA A 210 -7.93 -7.04 -15.13
CA ALA A 210 -6.70 -6.30 -14.88
C ALA A 210 -6.16 -6.46 -13.44
N SER A 211 -7.05 -6.64 -12.47
CA SER A 211 -6.65 -6.87 -11.08
C SER A 211 -6.00 -8.24 -10.90
N VAL A 212 -6.50 -9.28 -11.60
CA VAL A 212 -5.88 -10.62 -11.57
C VAL A 212 -4.50 -10.57 -12.22
N ARG A 213 -4.37 -9.92 -13.38
CA ARG A 213 -3.07 -9.73 -14.04
C ARG A 213 -2.07 -9.05 -13.13
N ARG A 214 -2.47 -7.94 -12.48
CA ARG A 214 -1.63 -7.21 -11.52
C ARG A 214 -1.17 -8.10 -10.38
N GLU A 215 -2.08 -8.81 -9.70
CA GLU A 215 -1.71 -9.64 -8.57
C GLU A 215 -0.85 -10.84 -8.99
N ALA A 216 -1.07 -11.40 -10.18
CA ALA A 216 -0.23 -12.47 -10.72
C ALA A 216 1.20 -12.00 -11.03
N ILE A 217 1.36 -10.80 -11.61
CA ILE A 217 2.66 -10.17 -11.87
C ILE A 217 3.39 -9.87 -10.55
N GLU A 218 2.69 -9.24 -9.60
CA GLU A 218 3.22 -8.92 -8.26
C GLU A 218 3.67 -10.19 -7.54
N ALA A 219 2.81 -11.21 -7.50
CA ALA A 219 3.12 -12.50 -6.89
C ALA A 219 4.31 -13.18 -7.57
N GLY A 220 4.32 -13.25 -8.90
CA GLY A 220 5.43 -13.78 -9.67
C GLY A 220 6.75 -13.10 -9.34
N ALA A 221 6.75 -11.76 -9.23
CA ALA A 221 7.94 -10.99 -8.88
C ALA A 221 8.45 -11.33 -7.47
N TRP A 222 7.56 -11.38 -6.47
CA TRP A 222 7.94 -11.78 -5.10
C TRP A 222 8.47 -13.22 -5.01
N LEU A 223 7.92 -14.12 -5.82
CA LEU A 223 8.36 -15.52 -5.95
C LEU A 223 9.60 -15.69 -6.82
N ARG A 224 10.06 -14.62 -7.47
CA ARG A 224 11.14 -14.65 -8.48
C ARG A 224 10.87 -15.67 -9.58
N ALA A 225 9.63 -15.79 -10.01
CA ALA A 225 9.27 -16.77 -11.02
C ALA A 225 10.06 -16.51 -12.32
N PRO A 226 10.63 -17.56 -12.97
CA PRO A 226 11.53 -17.38 -14.11
C PRO A 226 10.96 -16.57 -15.29
N TRP A 227 9.64 -16.60 -15.46
CA TRP A 227 8.94 -15.92 -16.55
C TRP A 227 8.81 -14.39 -16.36
N VAL A 228 8.92 -13.88 -15.13
CA VAL A 228 8.55 -12.48 -14.79
C VAL A 228 9.41 -11.45 -15.52
N ALA A 229 10.73 -11.67 -15.56
CA ALA A 229 11.64 -10.73 -16.22
C ALA A 229 11.41 -10.69 -17.74
N GLY A 230 11.17 -11.85 -18.36
CA GLY A 230 10.86 -11.94 -19.79
C GLY A 230 9.52 -11.29 -20.13
N HIS A 231 8.48 -11.55 -19.30
CA HIS A 231 7.17 -10.94 -19.44
C HIS A 231 7.22 -9.42 -19.28
N GLY A 232 7.86 -8.90 -18.23
CA GLY A 232 8.00 -7.46 -18.00
C GLY A 232 8.74 -6.76 -19.14
N ARG A 233 9.81 -7.37 -19.67
CA ARG A 233 10.51 -6.87 -20.86
C ARG A 233 9.58 -6.79 -22.08
N ALA A 234 8.79 -7.83 -22.34
CA ALA A 234 7.83 -7.84 -23.45
C ALA A 234 6.74 -6.77 -23.29
N CYS A 235 6.22 -6.57 -22.07
CA CYS A 235 5.29 -5.48 -21.77
C CYS A 235 5.92 -4.10 -22.03
N ALA A 236 7.12 -3.84 -21.52
CA ALA A 236 7.85 -2.60 -21.76
C ALA A 236 8.18 -2.38 -23.25
N GLN A 237 8.42 -3.43 -24.03
CA GLN A 237 8.64 -3.34 -25.47
C GLN A 237 7.37 -2.99 -26.26
N SER A 238 6.24 -3.60 -25.89
CA SER A 238 4.95 -3.38 -26.55
C SER A 238 4.29 -2.05 -26.19
N ARG A 239 4.67 -1.47 -25.04
CA ARG A 239 4.26 -0.14 -24.56
C ARG A 239 2.75 0.08 -24.52
N ARG A 240 1.98 -0.99 -24.27
CA ARG A 240 0.52 -0.89 -24.16
C ARG A 240 0.12 -0.43 -22.76
N GLY A 241 -0.72 0.61 -22.69
CA GLY A 241 -1.19 1.19 -21.42
C GLY A 241 -2.04 0.24 -20.57
N ASP A 242 -2.73 -0.73 -21.18
CA ASP A 242 -3.49 -1.78 -20.49
C ASP A 242 -2.60 -2.82 -19.78
N ARG A 243 -1.28 -2.68 -19.90
CA ARG A 243 -0.23 -3.51 -19.30
C ARG A 243 0.73 -2.71 -18.41
N ALA A 244 0.23 -1.63 -17.78
CA ALA A 244 0.97 -0.73 -16.91
C ALA A 244 1.87 -1.47 -15.88
N GLU A 245 1.34 -2.48 -15.20
CA GLU A 245 2.08 -3.23 -14.18
C GLU A 245 3.22 -4.06 -14.78
N GLY A 246 3.00 -4.64 -15.97
CA GLY A 246 4.05 -5.35 -16.71
C GLY A 246 5.15 -4.40 -17.17
N VAL A 247 4.80 -3.19 -17.63
CA VAL A 247 5.76 -2.15 -18.02
C VAL A 247 6.59 -1.69 -16.83
N LEU A 248 5.95 -1.46 -15.68
CA LEU A 248 6.63 -1.10 -14.43
C LEU A 248 7.63 -2.18 -14.01
N VAL A 249 7.21 -3.46 -13.95
CA VAL A 249 8.12 -4.57 -13.60
C VAL A 249 9.25 -4.70 -14.61
N GLY A 250 8.98 -4.51 -15.91
CA GLY A 250 9.99 -4.46 -16.96
C GLY A 250 11.07 -3.43 -16.70
N CYS A 251 10.69 -2.19 -16.39
CA CYS A 251 11.64 -1.10 -16.07
C CYS A 251 12.33 -1.31 -14.71
N LEU A 252 11.61 -1.84 -13.72
CA LEU A 252 12.12 -2.13 -12.40
C LEU A 252 13.28 -3.13 -12.45
N LEU A 253 13.09 -4.23 -13.19
CA LEU A 253 14.01 -5.34 -13.31
C LEU A 253 15.02 -5.18 -14.46
N ALA A 254 14.89 -4.13 -15.27
CA ALA A 254 15.82 -3.82 -16.35
C ALA A 254 17.28 -3.73 -15.86
N GLY A 255 18.18 -4.34 -16.64
CA GLY A 255 19.63 -4.34 -16.44
C GLY A 255 20.28 -3.04 -16.95
N SER A 256 21.60 -2.94 -16.82
CA SER A 256 22.37 -1.79 -17.33
C SER A 256 22.34 -1.67 -18.85
N GLY A 257 22.22 -2.80 -19.57
CA GLY A 257 22.11 -2.85 -21.03
C GLY A 257 20.75 -2.47 -21.60
N ASP A 258 19.73 -2.25 -20.76
CA ASP A 258 18.35 -2.02 -21.19
C ASP A 258 18.01 -0.53 -21.35
N ALA A 259 19.01 0.34 -21.50
CA ALA A 259 18.82 1.80 -21.61
C ALA A 259 17.86 2.19 -22.75
N ALA A 260 17.98 1.55 -23.92
CA ALA A 260 17.13 1.82 -25.07
C ALA A 260 15.66 1.39 -24.81
N LEU A 261 15.45 0.29 -24.08
CA LEU A 261 14.12 -0.18 -23.70
C LEU A 261 13.43 0.85 -22.79
N VAL A 262 14.10 1.26 -21.71
CA VAL A 262 13.54 2.19 -20.73
C VAL A 262 13.36 3.58 -21.33
N LYS A 263 14.27 4.02 -22.21
CA LYS A 263 14.10 5.26 -22.97
C LYS A 263 12.87 5.21 -23.87
N GLY A 264 12.65 4.08 -24.56
CA GLY A 264 11.47 3.86 -25.38
C GLY A 264 10.16 3.95 -24.59
N VAL A 265 10.14 3.48 -23.33
CA VAL A 265 9.01 3.66 -22.42
C VAL A 265 8.82 5.15 -22.06
N ALA A 266 9.90 5.85 -21.68
CA ALA A 266 9.83 7.27 -21.30
C ALA A 266 9.35 8.18 -22.45
N ASP A 267 9.65 7.81 -23.70
CA ASP A 267 9.28 8.57 -24.90
C ASP A 267 7.86 8.27 -25.40
N ASP A 268 7.20 7.23 -24.90
CA ASP A 268 5.89 6.82 -25.41
C ASP A 268 4.74 7.55 -24.71
N ALA A 269 4.23 8.59 -25.37
CA ALA A 269 3.10 9.38 -24.88
C ALA A 269 1.81 8.56 -24.69
N ALA A 270 1.65 7.39 -25.34
CA ALA A 270 0.47 6.53 -25.17
C ALA A 270 0.38 5.92 -23.75
N LEU A 271 1.50 5.86 -23.03
CA LEU A 271 1.55 5.44 -21.63
C LEU A 271 1.15 6.57 -20.65
N GLY A 272 0.85 7.76 -21.17
CA GLY A 272 0.51 8.93 -20.37
C GLY A 272 1.65 9.38 -19.45
N PRO A 273 1.37 10.26 -18.47
CA PRO A 273 2.39 10.79 -17.57
C PRO A 273 3.09 9.74 -16.70
N ALA A 274 2.47 8.57 -16.49
CA ALA A 274 3.04 7.47 -15.68
C ALA A 274 4.36 6.92 -16.24
N ARG A 275 4.64 7.13 -17.54
CA ARG A 275 5.89 6.70 -18.19
C ARG A 275 7.16 7.21 -17.52
N PHE A 276 7.12 8.41 -16.93
CA PHE A 276 8.24 8.96 -16.18
C PHE A 276 8.47 8.22 -14.86
N SER A 277 7.40 7.76 -14.20
CA SER A 277 7.50 6.90 -13.03
C SER A 277 8.08 5.53 -13.39
N TYR A 278 7.71 4.95 -14.54
CA TYR A 278 8.32 3.69 -14.99
C TYR A 278 9.83 3.86 -15.26
N ALA A 279 10.24 4.93 -15.93
CA ALA A 279 11.65 5.23 -16.15
C ALA A 279 12.41 5.46 -14.83
N ALA A 280 11.83 6.21 -13.89
CA ALA A 280 12.42 6.43 -12.58
C ALA A 280 12.53 5.15 -11.72
N ALA A 281 11.65 4.15 -11.92
CA ALA A 281 11.79 2.86 -11.26
C ALA A 281 13.06 2.11 -11.70
N TRP A 282 13.60 2.39 -12.90
CA TRP A 282 14.92 1.91 -13.31
C TRP A 282 16.05 2.61 -12.55
N GLY A 283 15.85 3.86 -12.12
CA GLY A 283 16.73 4.59 -11.21
C GLY A 283 18.15 4.87 -11.72
N ARG A 284 18.44 4.70 -13.01
CA ARG A 284 19.81 4.92 -13.53
C ARG A 284 20.10 6.41 -13.70
N PRO A 285 21.38 6.83 -13.56
CA PRO A 285 21.73 8.26 -13.62
C PRO A 285 21.28 8.97 -14.91
N VAL A 286 21.32 8.28 -16.05
CA VAL A 286 20.87 8.81 -17.34
C VAL A 286 19.40 9.24 -17.35
N VAL A 287 18.57 8.67 -16.47
CA VAL A 287 17.15 9.03 -16.35
C VAL A 287 16.99 10.48 -15.86
N PHE A 288 17.92 11.01 -15.05
CA PHE A 288 17.86 12.42 -14.63
C PHE A 288 17.88 13.38 -15.84
N GLU A 289 18.69 13.07 -16.87
CA GLU A 289 18.73 13.89 -18.08
C GLU A 289 17.40 13.84 -18.84
N TRP A 290 16.77 12.67 -18.91
CA TRP A 290 15.47 12.51 -19.56
C TRP A 290 14.36 13.27 -18.83
N LEU A 291 14.36 13.21 -17.49
CA LEU A 291 13.38 13.91 -16.66
C LEU A 291 13.56 15.43 -16.71
N VAL A 292 14.80 15.93 -16.70
CA VAL A 292 15.09 17.37 -16.87
C VAL A 292 14.63 17.86 -18.24
N ALA A 293 14.81 17.06 -19.29
CA ALA A 293 14.32 17.41 -20.62
C ALA A 293 12.77 17.46 -20.67
N ALA A 294 12.10 16.49 -20.04
CA ALA A 294 10.64 16.45 -19.96
C ALA A 294 10.06 17.61 -19.13
N LEU A 295 10.72 17.98 -18.03
CA LEU A 295 10.37 19.15 -17.20
C LEU A 295 10.43 20.48 -17.96
N ALA A 296 11.34 20.60 -18.93
CA ALA A 296 11.43 21.77 -19.81
C ALA A 296 10.42 21.73 -20.97
N GLY A 297 9.60 20.68 -21.05
CA GLY A 297 8.56 20.51 -22.06
C GLY A 297 7.40 21.50 -21.90
N LYS A 298 6.52 21.52 -22.91
CA LYS A 298 5.33 22.39 -22.92
C LYS A 298 4.10 21.76 -22.26
N ASP A 299 4.08 20.44 -22.11
CA ASP A 299 2.95 19.73 -21.52
C ASP A 299 3.08 19.75 -19.98
N ALA A 300 2.10 20.37 -19.32
CA ALA A 300 2.11 20.56 -17.87
C ALA A 300 1.98 19.25 -17.09
N LYS A 301 1.19 18.28 -17.59
CA LYS A 301 1.00 16.98 -16.92
C LYS A 301 2.27 16.13 -17.00
N ASP A 302 2.94 16.18 -18.15
CA ASP A 302 4.24 15.53 -18.32
C ASP A 302 5.32 16.20 -17.47
N ALA A 303 5.35 17.53 -17.41
CA ALA A 303 6.29 18.25 -16.55
C ALA A 303 6.07 17.93 -15.07
N GLU A 304 4.81 17.90 -14.60
CA GLU A 304 4.45 17.51 -13.24
C GLU A 304 4.92 16.09 -12.92
N ALA A 305 4.58 15.12 -13.78
CA ALA A 305 4.95 13.71 -13.57
C ALA A 305 6.47 13.48 -13.66
N ALA A 306 7.15 14.18 -14.57
CA ALA A 306 8.62 14.15 -14.66
C ALA A 306 9.26 14.78 -13.41
N GLY A 307 8.68 15.84 -12.87
CA GLY A 307 9.07 16.45 -11.61
C GLY A 307 8.92 15.50 -10.42
N ALA A 308 7.77 14.86 -10.29
CA ALA A 308 7.53 13.86 -9.25
C ALA A 308 8.51 12.68 -9.36
N ALA A 309 8.76 12.19 -10.57
CA ALA A 309 9.75 11.14 -10.82
C ALA A 309 11.18 11.59 -10.49
N PHE A 310 11.54 12.85 -10.78
CA PHE A 310 12.84 13.43 -10.46
C PHE A 310 13.03 13.53 -8.95
N VAL A 311 12.05 14.10 -8.22
CA VAL A 311 12.08 14.21 -6.76
C VAL A 311 12.18 12.82 -6.13
N ARG A 312 11.42 11.85 -6.63
CA ARG A 312 11.49 10.46 -6.17
C ARG A 312 12.87 9.85 -6.35
N MET A 313 13.58 10.10 -7.45
CA MET A 313 14.96 9.63 -7.61
C MET A 313 15.96 10.42 -6.76
N ALA A 314 15.82 11.74 -6.68
CA ALA A 314 16.76 12.64 -6.05
C ALA A 314 16.64 12.71 -4.52
N GLY A 315 15.50 12.32 -3.95
CA GLY A 315 15.23 12.36 -2.50
C GLY A 315 15.18 13.75 -1.89
N LYS A 316 15.03 14.78 -2.73
CA LYS A 316 14.98 16.16 -2.31
C LYS A 316 13.73 16.80 -2.85
N ASP A 317 12.97 17.41 -1.96
CA ASP A 317 11.88 18.29 -2.35
C ASP A 317 12.49 19.44 -3.16
N LEU A 318 12.09 19.51 -4.42
CA LEU A 318 12.40 20.66 -5.25
C LEU A 318 11.35 21.73 -4.99
N PRO A 319 11.76 23.01 -4.83
CA PRO A 319 10.83 24.10 -4.72
C PRO A 319 9.90 24.11 -5.93
N THR A 320 8.62 24.25 -5.64
CA THR A 320 7.58 24.21 -6.66
C THR A 320 7.17 25.62 -7.03
N SER A 321 6.90 25.83 -8.31
CA SER A 321 6.31 27.06 -8.83
C SER A 321 4.84 26.80 -9.13
N ARG A 322 3.99 27.77 -8.81
CA ARG A 322 2.59 27.75 -9.26
C ARG A 322 2.57 28.03 -10.76
N ALA A 323 1.94 27.17 -11.55
CA ALA A 323 1.54 27.54 -12.90
C ALA A 323 0.48 28.64 -12.81
N GLY A 324 0.64 29.73 -13.56
CA GLY A 324 -0.19 30.94 -13.44
C GLY A 324 -1.70 30.72 -13.66
N ASP A 325 -2.50 31.66 -13.16
CA ASP A 325 -3.96 31.84 -13.23
C ASP A 325 -4.76 30.61 -13.69
N ALA A 326 -4.90 29.63 -12.79
CA ALA A 326 -5.90 28.58 -12.94
C ALA A 326 -7.31 29.21 -12.86
N ALA A 327 -8.17 28.90 -13.82
CA ALA A 327 -9.57 29.30 -13.79
C ALA A 327 -10.28 28.67 -12.58
N GLU A 328 -11.28 29.36 -12.01
CA GLU A 328 -12.07 28.86 -10.88
C GLU A 328 -12.58 27.44 -11.15
N GLY A 329 -12.05 26.47 -10.41
CA GLY A 329 -12.43 25.05 -10.49
C GLY A 329 -11.31 24.08 -10.88
N GLU A 330 -10.16 24.57 -11.35
CA GLU A 330 -8.99 23.73 -11.63
C GLU A 330 -8.02 23.72 -10.45
N THR A 331 -7.68 22.54 -9.94
CA THR A 331 -6.65 22.36 -8.92
C THR A 331 -5.32 22.87 -9.48
N GLU A 332 -4.76 23.96 -8.91
CA GLU A 332 -3.48 24.52 -9.34
C GLU A 332 -2.41 23.41 -9.39
N ALA A 333 -1.89 23.12 -10.58
CA ALA A 333 -0.82 22.14 -10.75
C ALA A 333 0.47 22.69 -10.13
N ILE A 334 1.00 21.96 -9.14
CA ILE A 334 2.24 22.29 -8.46
C ILE A 334 3.39 21.77 -9.34
N LEU A 335 4.00 22.65 -10.15
CA LEU A 335 5.07 22.27 -11.06
C LEU A 335 6.45 22.39 -10.41
N VAL A 336 7.29 21.39 -10.63
CA VAL A 336 8.71 21.44 -10.26
C VAL A 336 9.45 22.36 -11.22
N ASP A 337 10.25 23.29 -10.68
CA ASP A 337 11.04 24.24 -11.47
C ASP A 337 12.14 23.52 -12.29
N ALA A 338 11.99 23.50 -13.62
CA ALA A 338 12.92 22.84 -14.54
C ALA A 338 14.35 23.41 -14.48
N ALA A 339 14.50 24.72 -14.26
CA ALA A 339 15.81 25.35 -14.14
C ALA A 339 16.53 24.89 -12.87
N ARG A 340 15.79 24.74 -11.76
CA ARG A 340 16.33 24.18 -10.50
C ARG A 340 16.66 22.70 -10.62
N ALA A 341 15.80 21.90 -11.25
CA ALA A 341 16.10 20.49 -11.51
C ALA A 341 17.39 20.34 -12.35
N LYS A 342 17.55 21.16 -13.39
CA LYS A 342 18.77 21.23 -14.21
C LYS A 342 20.00 21.65 -13.40
N ALA A 343 19.87 22.66 -12.55
CA ALA A 343 20.95 23.13 -11.69
C ALA A 343 21.38 22.06 -10.69
N LEU A 344 20.42 21.39 -10.03
CA LEU A 344 20.70 20.30 -9.09
C LEU A 344 21.34 19.11 -9.79
N TRP A 345 20.87 18.73 -10.99
CA TRP A 345 21.53 17.71 -11.81
C TRP A 345 22.96 18.11 -12.10
N GLY A 346 23.22 19.34 -12.56
CA GLY A 346 24.56 19.84 -12.83
C GLY A 346 25.48 19.80 -11.61
N GLU A 347 24.99 20.21 -10.44
CA GLU A 347 25.74 20.20 -9.18
C GLU A 347 26.08 18.77 -8.72
N LYS A 348 25.13 17.84 -8.81
CA LYS A 348 25.27 16.47 -8.30
C LYS A 348 25.75 15.45 -9.33
N ARG A 349 25.90 15.85 -10.60
CA ARG A 349 26.23 14.97 -11.73
C ARG A 349 27.39 14.02 -11.43
N SER A 350 28.51 14.54 -10.93
CA SER A 350 29.73 13.76 -10.65
C SER A 350 29.54 12.69 -9.56
N VAL A 351 28.58 12.89 -8.65
CA VAL A 351 28.19 11.91 -7.63
C VAL A 351 27.17 10.94 -8.21
N TRP A 352 26.13 11.46 -8.86
CA TRP A 352 25.04 10.65 -9.37
C TRP A 352 25.47 9.71 -10.51
N GLU A 353 26.33 10.14 -11.42
CA GLU A 353 26.85 9.28 -12.50
C GLU A 353 27.64 8.07 -12.01
N LYS A 354 28.29 8.18 -10.84
CA LYS A 354 28.98 7.05 -10.20
C LYS A 354 28.03 6.06 -9.55
N GLY A 355 26.80 6.51 -9.26
CA GLY A 355 25.80 5.69 -8.61
C GLY A 355 25.28 4.58 -9.52
N ARG A 356 24.98 3.43 -8.93
CA ARG A 356 24.42 2.30 -9.67
C ARG A 356 22.92 2.46 -9.87
N ARG A 357 22.19 2.93 -8.87
CA ARG A 357 20.75 3.16 -8.96
C ARG A 357 20.26 4.11 -7.87
N TRP A 358 19.62 5.19 -8.26
CA TRP A 358 19.10 6.22 -7.37
C TRP A 358 17.62 6.01 -7.08
N ALA A 359 17.28 6.04 -5.79
CA ALA A 359 15.92 6.13 -5.27
C ALA A 359 15.98 6.92 -3.97
N GLY A 360 15.11 7.92 -3.80
CA GLY A 360 15.08 8.79 -2.63
C GLY A 360 16.43 9.43 -2.29
N GLY A 361 17.27 9.76 -3.29
CA GLY A 361 18.58 10.39 -3.07
C GLY A 361 19.64 9.43 -2.54
N PHE A 362 19.34 8.14 -2.49
CA PHE A 362 20.22 7.07 -2.05
C PHE A 362 20.59 6.17 -3.24
N ASP A 363 21.85 5.72 -3.29
CA ASP A 363 22.28 4.71 -4.26
C ASP A 363 21.86 3.31 -3.78
N ALA A 364 20.59 2.98 -4.04
CA ALA A 364 19.98 1.67 -3.77
C ALA A 364 20.67 0.51 -4.49
N GLY A 365 21.59 0.78 -5.43
CA GLY A 365 22.43 -0.24 -6.03
C GLY A 365 23.65 -0.61 -5.18
N GLN A 366 24.03 0.16 -4.16
CA GLN A 366 25.20 -0.12 -3.30
C GLN A 366 24.86 -0.91 -2.05
N SER A 367 23.77 -0.53 -1.37
CA SER A 367 23.28 -1.18 -0.16
C SER A 367 21.75 -1.07 -0.10
N LEU A 368 21.11 -1.86 0.75
CA LEU A 368 19.69 -1.76 1.08
C LEU A 368 19.43 -1.09 2.44
N ASP A 369 20.47 -0.69 3.17
CA ASP A 369 20.36 -0.13 4.52
C ASP A 369 19.49 1.14 4.59
N GLY A 370 19.46 1.91 3.49
CA GLY A 370 18.63 3.11 3.35
C GLY A 370 17.17 2.84 2.96
N ALA A 371 16.76 1.60 2.67
CA ALA A 371 15.44 1.33 2.10
C ALA A 371 14.28 1.76 3.01
N ASN A 372 14.48 1.79 4.33
CA ASN A 372 13.44 2.20 5.29
C ASN A 372 13.23 3.72 5.39
N THR A 373 14.13 4.54 4.84
CA THR A 373 13.96 6.00 4.77
C THR A 373 13.31 6.44 3.46
N LEU A 374 13.19 5.55 2.49
CA LEU A 374 12.53 5.80 1.22
C LEU A 374 11.01 5.94 1.40
N ASP A 375 10.38 6.62 0.44
CA ASP A 375 8.93 6.53 0.29
C ASP A 375 8.51 5.07 0.01
N LEU A 376 7.26 4.73 0.31
CA LEU A 376 6.76 3.35 0.28
C LEU A 376 6.87 2.72 -1.11
N GLN A 377 6.71 3.51 -2.18
CA GLN A 377 6.87 3.02 -3.54
C GLN A 377 8.35 2.71 -3.83
N SER A 378 9.24 3.67 -3.59
CA SER A 378 10.69 3.48 -3.78
C SER A 378 11.25 2.35 -2.92
N ARG A 379 10.76 2.20 -1.67
CA ARG A 379 11.08 1.08 -0.78
C ARG A 379 10.62 -0.24 -1.39
N HIS A 380 9.37 -0.32 -1.85
CA HIS A 380 8.82 -1.50 -2.50
C HIS A 380 9.67 -1.93 -3.69
N GLU A 381 9.94 -1.00 -4.61
CA GLU A 381 10.73 -1.21 -5.82
C GLU A 381 12.16 -1.66 -5.50
N THR A 382 12.79 -1.03 -4.50
CA THR A 382 14.14 -1.36 -4.04
C THR A 382 14.21 -2.77 -3.46
N LEU A 383 13.29 -3.13 -2.57
CA LEU A 383 13.26 -4.43 -1.91
C LEU A 383 12.86 -5.56 -2.87
N LEU A 384 11.88 -5.33 -3.74
CA LEU A 384 11.48 -6.31 -4.76
C LEU A 384 12.65 -6.62 -5.72
N ARG A 385 13.43 -5.61 -6.10
CA ARG A 385 14.65 -5.83 -6.88
C ARG A 385 15.72 -6.57 -6.10
N GLY A 386 15.99 -6.16 -4.86
CA GLY A 386 16.96 -6.83 -4.00
C GLY A 386 16.62 -8.31 -3.84
N ARG A 387 15.33 -8.63 -3.71
CA ARG A 387 14.81 -10.00 -3.70
C ARG A 387 15.16 -10.76 -5.00
N HIS A 388 14.94 -10.14 -6.15
CA HIS A 388 15.25 -10.73 -7.47
C HIS A 388 16.75 -10.98 -7.71
N ARG A 389 17.63 -10.28 -7.00
CA ARG A 389 19.10 -10.38 -7.15
C ARG A 389 19.79 -11.18 -6.05
N ASP A 390 19.02 -11.81 -5.16
CA ASP A 390 19.56 -12.45 -3.95
C ASP A 390 20.32 -11.47 -3.03
N GLU A 391 20.06 -10.16 -3.14
CA GLU A 391 20.65 -9.10 -2.29
C GLU A 391 19.84 -8.88 -1.00
N TRP A 392 18.58 -9.33 -1.00
CA TRP A 392 17.69 -9.29 0.18
C TRP A 392 17.00 -10.63 0.41
N PRO A 393 17.25 -11.31 1.54
CA PRO A 393 16.65 -12.62 1.83
C PRO A 393 15.18 -12.53 2.23
N GLY A 394 14.67 -11.32 2.43
CA GLY A 394 13.34 -11.10 2.97
C GLY A 394 12.18 -11.47 2.05
N THR A 395 10.98 -11.34 2.59
CA THR A 395 9.74 -11.79 1.95
C THR A 395 8.72 -10.65 1.82
N ARG A 396 7.64 -10.89 1.05
CA ARG A 396 6.48 -9.97 0.99
C ARG A 396 5.94 -9.63 2.39
N ARG A 397 6.09 -10.55 3.34
CA ARG A 397 5.74 -10.38 4.75
C ARG A 397 6.51 -9.27 5.42
N GLU A 398 7.83 -9.33 5.35
CA GLU A 398 8.73 -8.34 5.95
C GLU A 398 8.61 -6.97 5.27
N PHE A 399 8.11 -6.92 4.03
CA PHE A 399 7.77 -5.66 3.39
C PHE A 399 6.53 -5.01 4.01
N LEU A 400 5.44 -5.76 4.25
CA LEU A 400 4.14 -5.24 4.70
C LEU A 400 4.01 -5.08 6.22
N LEU A 401 4.65 -5.97 6.99
CA LEU A 401 4.65 -5.95 8.44
C LEU A 401 5.79 -5.05 8.94
N LEU A 402 5.56 -3.75 8.84
CA LEU A 402 6.42 -2.70 9.40
C LEU A 402 6.01 -2.38 10.84
N ASP A 403 6.03 -3.37 11.72
CA ASP A 403 5.91 -3.17 13.18
C ASP A 403 7.24 -3.48 13.88
#